data_AF-A0A167PI84-F1
#
_entry.id   AF-A0A167PI84-F1
#
_cell.length_a   1.000
_cell.length_b   1.000
_cell.length_c   1.000
_cell.angle_alpha   90.00
_cell.angle_beta   90.00
_cell.angle_gamma   90.00
#
_symmetry.space_group_name_H-M   'P 1'
#
loop_
_entity.id
_entity.type
_entity.pdbx_description
1 polymer ?
#
loop_
_entity_poly.entity_id
_entity_poly.type
_entity_poly.pdbx_seq_one_letter_code
_entity_poly.pdbx_strand_id
1 'polypeptide(L)'
;MYTKDYRSYTPRKVIIRMDPDCAICHAPVSLKCDCEAQSLEVAILQAEGRVMQQIYEDIRVWVRTHARDYILEYFSLLTERRNQAHIQNMERIRQRAAFHYHAQPHPAEIAAAQATLKRGIDEDWQSSVQRYPEVLEHYFGLVELVLPADDDPMAHAAATASRHGLRTPTGRDAAAARADATPATGTVGAWTAWTEWSVWSAWNAWTGARPCHETADVRRTGPRRRHHRPRHLSS
;
A
#
# COMPACT_ATOMS: atom_id res chain seq x y z
N MET A 1 3.99 -58.95 75.63
CA MET A 1 3.29 -59.26 74.36
C MET A 1 3.73 -58.23 73.34
N TYR A 2 4.30 -58.68 72.21
CA TYR A 2 5.02 -57.85 71.23
C TYR A 2 4.03 -57.26 70.21
N THR A 3 3.98 -55.94 70.04
CA THR A 3 3.16 -55.28 69.01
C THR A 3 3.91 -55.30 67.68
N LYS A 4 3.33 -55.99 66.68
CA LYS A 4 3.85 -56.04 65.31
C LYS A 4 3.47 -54.75 64.59
N ASP A 5 4.46 -53.90 64.32
CA ASP A 5 4.30 -52.74 63.44
C ASP A 5 4.04 -53.21 62.00
N TYR A 6 2.79 -53.13 61.56
CA TYR A 6 2.42 -53.32 60.16
C TYR A 6 2.73 -52.04 59.38
N ARG A 7 3.97 -51.92 58.90
CA ARG A 7 4.36 -50.88 57.95
C ARG A 7 3.61 -51.11 56.63
N SER A 8 2.63 -50.26 56.34
CA SER A 8 1.82 -50.38 55.11
C SER A 8 2.73 -50.21 53.89
N TYR A 9 2.83 -51.25 53.07
CA TYR A 9 3.56 -51.21 51.81
C TYR A 9 2.59 -50.65 50.77
N THR A 10 2.58 -49.34 50.57
CA THR A 10 1.93 -48.75 49.40
C THR A 10 2.79 -49.10 48.17
N PRO A 11 2.30 -49.93 47.24
CA PRO A 11 3.08 -50.30 46.07
C PRO A 11 3.34 -49.04 45.24
N ARG A 12 4.62 -48.73 45.00
CA ARG A 12 5.00 -47.66 44.09
C ARG A 12 4.48 -48.01 42.70
N LYS A 13 3.54 -47.20 42.19
CA LYS A 13 3.02 -47.31 40.83
C LYS A 13 4.19 -47.18 39.86
N VAL A 14 4.61 -48.28 39.24
CA VAL A 14 5.62 -48.28 38.18
C VAL A 14 4.96 -47.64 36.97
N ILE A 15 5.31 -46.38 36.69
CA ILE A 15 4.90 -45.72 35.45
C ILE A 15 5.82 -46.26 34.36
N ILE A 16 5.32 -47.20 33.56
CA ILE A 16 5.99 -47.64 32.33
C ILE A 16 5.90 -46.46 31.36
N ARG A 17 7.03 -45.79 31.10
CA ARG A 17 7.16 -44.81 30.02
C ARG A 17 7.76 -45.52 28.82
N MET A 18 6.95 -45.74 27.79
CA MET A 18 7.45 -46.15 26.48
C MET A 18 7.60 -44.89 25.65
N ASP A 19 8.78 -44.65 25.10
CA ASP A 19 9.01 -43.52 24.21
C ASP A 19 8.53 -43.88 22.80
N PRO A 20 7.84 -42.97 22.08
CA PRO A 20 7.32 -43.24 20.74
C PRO A 20 8.43 -43.27 19.69
N ASP A 21 8.29 -44.13 18.68
CA ASP A 21 9.13 -44.06 17.47
C ASP A 21 8.81 -42.79 16.67
N CYS A 22 9.75 -42.32 15.86
CA CYS A 22 9.57 -41.14 15.02
C CYS A 22 8.33 -41.29 14.11
N ALA A 23 7.45 -40.29 14.11
CA ALA A 23 6.21 -40.27 13.34
C ALA A 23 6.41 -40.21 11.81
N ILE A 24 7.63 -39.92 11.34
CA ILE A 24 7.96 -39.76 9.91
C ILE A 24 8.75 -40.95 9.38
N CYS A 25 9.82 -41.37 10.08
CA CYS A 25 10.69 -42.44 9.62
C CYS A 25 10.59 -43.73 10.45
N HIS A 26 9.78 -43.73 11.51
CA HIS A 26 9.57 -44.86 12.43
C HIS A 26 10.85 -45.36 13.11
N ALA A 27 11.90 -44.53 13.17
CA ALA A 27 13.10 -44.84 13.92
C ALA A 27 12.85 -44.76 15.43
N PRO A 28 13.46 -45.67 16.22
CA PRO A 28 13.34 -45.62 17.67
C PRO A 28 14.04 -44.40 18.26
N VAL A 29 13.59 -43.95 19.44
CA VAL A 29 14.14 -42.79 20.17
C VAL A 29 15.66 -42.88 20.39
N SER A 30 16.21 -44.08 20.47
CA SER A 30 17.65 -44.30 20.59
C SER A 30 18.45 -43.72 19.41
N LEU A 31 17.84 -43.63 18.22
CA LEU A 31 18.49 -43.11 17.01
C LEU A 31 18.49 -41.58 16.94
N LYS A 32 17.62 -40.89 17.69
CA LYS A 32 17.54 -39.41 17.77
C LYS A 32 17.60 -38.72 16.40
N CYS A 33 16.74 -39.11 15.47
CA CYS A 33 16.64 -38.46 14.16
C CYS A 33 15.93 -37.10 14.21
N ASP A 34 16.23 -36.21 13.26
CA ASP A 34 15.68 -34.84 13.22
C ASP A 34 14.41 -34.67 12.35
N CYS A 35 13.82 -35.75 11.86
CA CYS A 35 12.73 -35.68 10.88
C CYS A 35 11.53 -34.86 11.37
N GLU A 36 11.08 -35.09 12.61
CA GLU A 36 9.93 -34.36 13.19
C GLU A 36 10.23 -32.88 13.36
N ALA A 37 11.42 -32.54 13.87
CA ALA A 37 11.85 -31.15 14.02
C ALA A 37 11.90 -30.44 12.67
N GLN A 38 12.50 -31.05 11.65
CA GLN A 38 12.54 -30.49 10.30
C GLN A 38 11.13 -30.29 9.71
N SER A 39 10.23 -31.25 9.92
CA SER A 39 8.85 -31.13 9.43
C SER A 39 8.09 -29.98 10.11
N LEU A 40 8.36 -29.73 11.40
CA LEU A 40 7.79 -28.62 12.15
C LEU A 40 8.28 -27.28 11.58
N GLU A 41 9.58 -27.15 11.33
CA GLU A 41 10.15 -25.93 10.72
C GLU A 41 9.50 -25.61 9.37
N VAL A 42 9.33 -26.63 8.50
CA VAL A 42 8.63 -26.46 7.21
C VAL A 42 7.17 -26.03 7.42
N ALA A 43 6.47 -26.64 8.38
CA ALA A 43 5.09 -26.29 8.68
C ALA A 43 4.95 -24.85 9.21
N ILE A 44 5.90 -24.37 10.02
CA ILE A 44 5.97 -22.99 10.51
C ILE A 44 6.13 -22.03 9.33
N LEU A 45 7.10 -22.27 8.45
CA LEU A 45 7.33 -21.43 7.26
C LEU A 45 6.09 -21.36 6.35
N GLN A 46 5.38 -22.49 6.18
CA GLN A 46 4.13 -22.51 5.41
C GLN A 46 2.98 -21.76 6.10
N ALA A 47 2.92 -21.78 7.43
CA ALA A 47 1.93 -21.02 8.19
C ALA A 47 2.25 -19.51 8.14
N GLU A 48 3.51 -19.14 8.35
CA GLU A 48 4.01 -17.76 8.25
C GLU A 48 3.72 -17.19 6.85
N GLY A 49 4.06 -17.93 5.80
CA GLY A 49 3.81 -17.51 4.42
C GLY A 49 2.33 -17.25 4.11
N ARG A 50 1.40 -17.93 4.78
CA ARG A 50 -0.04 -17.72 4.59
C ARG A 50 -0.60 -16.58 5.43
N VAL A 51 -0.17 -16.50 6.69
CA VAL A 51 -0.75 -15.55 7.66
C VAL A 51 0.01 -14.23 7.66
N MET A 52 1.33 -14.26 7.84
CA MET A 52 2.14 -13.06 7.97
C MET A 52 2.23 -12.27 6.65
N GLN A 53 2.29 -12.94 5.49
CA GLN A 53 2.32 -12.24 4.20
C GLN A 53 1.07 -11.40 3.96
N GLN A 54 -0.11 -11.90 4.33
CA GLN A 54 -1.36 -11.14 4.21
C GLN A 54 -1.33 -9.91 5.12
N ILE A 55 -0.87 -10.05 6.36
CA ILE A 55 -0.73 -8.95 7.31
C ILE A 55 0.24 -7.89 6.77
N TYR A 56 1.40 -8.29 6.24
CA TYR A 56 2.36 -7.33 5.67
C TYR A 56 1.80 -6.60 4.45
N GLU A 57 1.00 -7.25 3.62
CA GLU A 57 0.38 -6.58 2.47
C GLU A 57 -0.68 -5.57 2.92
N ASP A 58 -1.53 -5.94 3.88
CA ASP A 58 -2.53 -5.03 4.46
C ASP A 58 -1.86 -3.80 5.08
N ILE A 59 -0.77 -4.01 5.83
CA ILE A 59 0.04 -2.92 6.39
C ILE A 59 0.61 -2.03 5.27
N ARG A 60 1.21 -2.61 4.22
CA ARG A 60 1.77 -1.83 3.11
C ARG A 60 0.72 -0.99 2.40
N VAL A 61 -0.46 -1.56 2.15
CA VAL A 61 -1.57 -0.84 1.52
C VAL A 61 -2.05 0.30 2.41
N TRP A 62 -2.21 0.04 3.71
CA TRP A 62 -2.62 1.06 4.67
C TRP A 62 -1.60 2.21 4.74
N VAL A 63 -0.31 1.91 4.98
CA VAL A 63 0.76 2.91 5.07
C VAL A 63 0.87 3.73 3.78
N ARG A 64 0.86 3.07 2.61
CA ARG A 64 0.94 3.75 1.32
C ARG A 64 -0.19 4.75 1.12
N THR A 65 -1.42 4.38 1.52
CA THR A 65 -2.60 5.23 1.38
C THR A 65 -2.48 6.46 2.26
N HIS A 66 -2.17 6.28 3.55
CA HIS A 66 -2.09 7.38 4.50
C HIS A 66 -0.90 8.31 4.22
N ALA A 67 0.26 7.76 3.84
CA ALA A 67 1.42 8.55 3.44
C ALA A 67 1.11 9.41 2.21
N ARG A 68 0.43 8.85 1.20
CA ARG A 68 0.02 9.59 0.00
C ARG A 68 -0.93 10.72 0.36
N ASP A 69 -1.97 10.44 1.14
CA ASP A 69 -2.99 11.42 1.49
C ASP A 69 -2.38 12.60 2.25
N TYR A 70 -1.49 12.32 3.21
CA TYR A 70 -0.73 13.35 3.93
C TYR A 70 0.09 14.26 3.01
N ILE A 71 0.83 13.67 2.06
CA ILE A 71 1.68 14.44 1.12
C ILE A 71 0.81 15.29 0.18
N LEU A 72 -0.31 14.76 -0.29
CA LEU A 72 -1.24 15.50 -1.16
C LEU A 72 -1.92 16.66 -0.42
N GLU A 73 -2.33 16.45 0.83
CA GLU A 73 -2.90 17.51 1.67
C GLU A 73 -1.87 18.62 1.91
N TYR A 74 -0.65 18.25 2.29
CA TYR A 74 0.45 19.20 2.49
C TYR A 74 0.76 20.02 1.24
N PHE A 75 0.86 19.36 0.08
CA PHE A 75 1.09 20.03 -1.19
C PHE A 75 -0.06 20.96 -1.60
N SER A 76 -1.30 20.58 -1.31
CA SER A 76 -2.48 21.40 -1.58
C SER A 76 -2.42 22.73 -0.83
N LEU A 77 -2.00 22.70 0.44
CA LEU A 77 -1.81 23.91 1.25
C LEU A 77 -0.73 24.85 0.70
N LEU A 78 0.38 24.30 0.19
CA LEU A 78 1.44 25.09 -0.45
C LEU A 78 0.96 25.73 -1.75
N THR A 79 0.27 24.95 -2.58
CA THR A 79 -0.25 25.38 -3.87
C THR A 79 -1.32 26.46 -3.70
N GLU A 80 -2.20 26.33 -2.70
CA GLU A 80 -3.18 27.35 -2.37
C GLU A 80 -2.52 28.69 -2.03
N ARG A 81 -1.47 28.68 -1.22
CA ARG A 81 -0.70 29.89 -0.87
C ARG A 81 -0.06 30.52 -2.12
N ARG A 82 0.56 29.72 -3.00
CA ARG A 82 1.17 30.25 -4.24
C ARG A 82 0.12 30.79 -5.20
N ASN A 83 -1.04 30.16 -5.31
CA ASN A 83 -2.15 30.65 -6.12
C ASN A 83 -2.67 31.99 -5.62
N GLN A 84 -2.85 32.15 -4.30
CA GLN A 84 -3.24 33.44 -3.71
C GLN A 84 -2.21 34.55 -4.01
N ALA A 85 -0.91 34.26 -3.86
CA ALA A 85 0.15 35.22 -4.20
C ALA A 85 0.17 35.56 -5.71
N HIS A 86 -0.07 34.57 -6.57
CA HIS A 86 -0.15 34.79 -8.02
C HIS A 86 -1.34 35.67 -8.40
N ILE A 87 -2.51 35.47 -7.79
CA ILE A 87 -3.70 36.30 -8.01
C ILE A 87 -3.39 37.77 -7.67
N GLN A 88 -2.74 38.02 -6.54
CA GLN A 88 -2.34 39.38 -6.13
C GLN A 88 -1.32 40.00 -7.09
N ASN A 89 -0.33 39.22 -7.55
CA ASN A 89 0.66 39.70 -8.52
C ASN A 89 0.01 40.01 -9.88
N MET A 90 -0.91 39.16 -10.35
CA MET A 90 -1.66 39.39 -11.58
C MET A 90 -2.50 40.67 -11.51
N GLU A 91 -3.12 40.93 -10.35
CA GLU A 91 -3.85 42.17 -10.12
C GLU A 91 -2.93 43.40 -10.17
N ARG A 92 -1.75 43.32 -9.54
CA ARG A 92 -0.74 44.39 -9.63
C ARG A 92 -0.29 44.66 -11.08
N ILE A 93 -0.07 43.61 -11.87
CA ILE A 93 0.30 43.72 -13.28
C ILE A 93 -0.80 44.45 -14.07
N ARG A 94 -2.08 44.09 -13.84
CA ARG A 94 -3.24 44.73 -14.46
C ARG A 94 -3.35 46.20 -14.08
N GLN A 95 -3.26 46.53 -12.79
CA GLN A 95 -3.34 47.91 -12.30
C GLN A 95 -2.22 48.79 -12.87
N ARG A 96 -0.99 48.27 -12.90
CA ARG A 96 0.16 48.99 -13.50
C ARG A 96 -0.07 49.28 -14.97
N ALA A 97 -0.55 48.29 -15.74
CA ALA A 97 -0.84 48.47 -17.16
C ALA A 97 -1.94 49.51 -17.40
N ALA A 98 -3.01 49.45 -16.60
CA ALA A 98 -4.12 50.39 -16.66
C ALA A 98 -3.71 51.82 -16.30
N PHE A 99 -2.86 52.00 -15.28
CA PHE A 99 -2.43 53.32 -14.81
C PHE A 99 -1.43 54.00 -15.76
N HIS A 100 -0.40 53.28 -16.23
CA HIS A 100 0.67 53.89 -17.03
C HIS A 100 0.39 53.93 -18.53
N TYR A 101 -0.28 52.91 -19.05
CA TYR A 101 -0.44 52.73 -20.50
C TYR A 101 -1.89 52.81 -20.96
N HIS A 102 -2.85 52.92 -20.04
CA HIS A 102 -4.29 52.86 -20.31
C HIS A 102 -4.67 51.70 -21.24
N ALA A 103 -3.95 50.59 -21.09
CA ALA A 103 -4.00 49.44 -21.98
C ALA A 103 -4.02 48.15 -21.16
N GLN A 104 -4.31 47.04 -21.84
CA GLN A 104 -4.18 45.72 -21.24
C GLN A 104 -2.71 45.38 -20.96
N PRO A 105 -2.44 44.54 -19.93
CA PRO A 105 -1.09 44.08 -19.64
C PRO A 105 -0.47 43.31 -20.82
N HIS A 106 0.83 43.53 -21.05
CA HIS A 106 1.53 42.94 -22.17
C HIS A 106 1.58 41.40 -22.05
N PRO A 107 1.29 40.63 -23.12
CA PRO A 107 1.21 39.17 -23.06
C PRO A 107 2.47 38.49 -22.50
N ALA A 108 3.65 39.03 -22.79
CA ALA A 108 4.92 38.50 -22.26
C ALA A 108 5.01 38.61 -20.72
N GLU A 109 4.45 39.65 -20.11
CA GLU A 109 4.45 39.81 -18.65
C GLU A 109 3.53 38.79 -17.98
N ILE A 110 2.37 38.52 -18.59
CA ILE A 110 1.43 37.49 -18.15
C ILE A 110 2.09 36.11 -18.25
N ALA A 111 2.70 35.81 -19.40
CA ALA A 111 3.39 34.54 -19.61
C ALA A 111 4.55 34.35 -18.61
N ALA A 112 5.32 35.39 -18.31
CA ALA A 112 6.37 35.35 -17.31
C ALA A 112 5.83 35.10 -15.89
N ALA A 113 4.71 35.73 -15.52
CA ALA A 113 4.04 35.51 -14.23
C ALA A 113 3.51 34.07 -14.10
N GLN A 114 2.93 33.52 -15.16
CA GLN A 114 2.46 32.13 -15.22
C GLN A 114 3.61 31.13 -15.13
N ALA A 115 4.70 31.36 -15.88
CA ALA A 115 5.89 30.52 -15.82
C ALA A 115 6.53 30.50 -14.43
N THR A 116 6.48 31.64 -13.72
CA THR A 116 6.98 31.74 -12.34
C THR A 116 6.10 30.96 -11.36
N LEU A 117 4.77 31.05 -11.48
CA LEU A 117 3.86 30.22 -10.69
C LEU A 117 4.14 28.73 -10.93
N LYS A 118 4.25 28.32 -12.19
CA LYS A 118 4.47 26.91 -12.54
C LYS A 118 5.77 26.37 -11.92
N ARG A 119 6.90 27.05 -12.12
CA ARG A 119 8.19 26.63 -11.51
C ARG A 119 8.05 26.48 -10.00
N GLY A 120 7.31 27.39 -9.39
CA GLY A 120 7.05 27.33 -7.98
C GLY A 120 6.24 26.13 -7.51
N ILE A 121 5.17 25.80 -8.23
CA ILE A 121 4.38 24.60 -7.96
C ILE A 121 5.25 23.35 -8.16
N ASP A 122 6.11 23.33 -9.19
CA ASP A 122 7.02 22.21 -9.45
C ASP A 122 8.02 22.02 -8.29
N GLU A 123 8.57 23.11 -7.74
CA GLU A 123 9.46 23.10 -6.56
C GLU A 123 8.74 22.59 -5.30
N ASP A 124 7.52 23.06 -5.04
CA ASP A 124 6.72 22.62 -3.89
C ASP A 124 6.37 21.13 -3.99
N TRP A 125 6.08 20.65 -5.20
CA TRP A 125 5.86 19.23 -5.45
C TRP A 125 7.12 18.42 -5.18
N GLN A 126 8.27 18.83 -5.71
CA GLN A 126 9.55 18.17 -5.46
C GLN A 126 9.87 18.09 -3.96
N SER A 127 9.70 19.20 -3.24
CA SER A 127 9.90 19.23 -1.79
C SER A 127 8.92 18.33 -1.05
N SER A 128 7.67 18.22 -1.51
CA SER A 128 6.66 17.37 -0.88
C SER A 128 7.02 15.89 -1.05
N VAL A 129 7.39 15.46 -2.26
CA VAL A 129 7.79 14.07 -2.55
C VAL A 129 9.05 13.66 -1.78
N GLN A 130 9.99 14.57 -1.55
CA GLN A 130 11.20 14.27 -0.78
C GLN A 130 10.92 13.85 0.67
N ARG A 131 9.71 14.10 1.20
CA ARG A 131 9.31 13.76 2.57
C ARG A 131 8.77 12.33 2.73
N TYR A 132 8.67 11.58 1.63
CA TYR A 132 8.15 10.21 1.70
C TYR A 132 8.92 9.30 2.68
N PRO A 133 10.27 9.30 2.75
CA PRO A 133 10.99 8.41 3.66
C PRO A 133 10.56 8.58 5.13
N GLU A 134 10.53 9.81 5.63
CA GLU A 134 10.18 10.11 7.02
C GLU A 134 8.70 9.87 7.31
N VAL A 135 7.83 10.18 6.35
CA VAL A 135 6.38 9.95 6.48
C VAL A 135 6.07 8.45 6.50
N LEU A 136 6.73 7.66 5.65
CA LEU A 136 6.59 6.21 5.64
C LEU A 136 7.09 5.62 6.97
N GLU A 137 8.26 6.05 7.45
CA GLU A 137 8.80 5.60 8.74
C GLU A 137 7.82 5.89 9.90
N HIS A 138 7.22 7.09 9.92
CA HIS A 138 6.21 7.44 10.90
C HIS A 138 5.00 6.48 10.85
N TYR A 139 4.38 6.29 9.67
CA TYR A 139 3.20 5.44 9.55
C TYR A 139 3.50 3.96 9.80
N PHE A 140 4.67 3.45 9.41
CA PHE A 140 5.10 2.11 9.81
C PHE A 140 5.29 2.00 11.33
N GLY A 141 5.81 3.04 11.98
CA GLY A 141 5.97 3.09 13.43
C GLY A 141 4.66 3.13 14.23
N LEU A 142 3.53 3.44 13.59
CA LEU A 142 2.19 3.37 14.22
C LEU A 142 1.61 1.95 14.23
N VAL A 143 2.21 1.01 13.50
CA VAL A 143 1.70 -0.36 13.39
C VAL A 143 2.15 -1.16 14.60
N GLU A 144 1.20 -1.58 15.41
CA GLU A 144 1.43 -2.44 16.58
C GLU A 144 0.87 -3.85 16.35
N LEU A 145 1.69 -4.87 16.58
CA LEU A 145 1.29 -6.28 16.55
C LEU A 145 1.34 -6.82 17.98
N VAL A 146 0.18 -7.14 18.54
CA VAL A 146 0.06 -7.68 19.91
C VAL A 146 -0.09 -9.19 19.83
N LEU A 147 0.79 -9.91 20.54
CA LEU A 147 0.66 -11.35 20.72
C LEU A 147 -0.32 -11.64 21.86
N PRO A 148 -1.17 -12.68 21.73
CA PRO A 148 -2.01 -13.12 22.83
C PRO A 148 -1.15 -13.62 24.00
N ALA A 149 -1.65 -13.45 25.22
CA ALA A 149 -1.02 -13.99 26.43
C ALA A 149 -1.11 -15.53 26.44
N ASP A 150 -0.18 -16.20 27.14
CA ASP A 150 -0.11 -17.67 27.20
C ASP A 150 -1.37 -18.31 27.82
N ASP A 151 -2.07 -17.57 28.70
CA ASP A 151 -3.30 -17.99 29.37
C ASP A 151 -4.58 -17.53 28.65
N ASP A 152 -4.46 -16.95 27.45
CA ASP A 152 -5.63 -16.51 26.67
C ASP A 152 -6.53 -17.72 26.34
N PRO A 153 -7.82 -17.71 26.77
CA PRO A 153 -8.74 -18.81 26.50
C PRO A 153 -8.92 -19.08 25.00
N MET A 154 -8.70 -18.09 24.12
CA MET A 154 -8.73 -18.29 22.67
C MET A 154 -7.51 -19.07 22.15
N ALA A 155 -6.32 -18.86 22.72
CA ALA A 155 -5.13 -19.65 22.39
C ALA A 155 -5.33 -21.11 22.81
N HIS A 156 -5.89 -21.33 24.01
CA HIS A 156 -6.25 -22.65 24.49
C HIS A 156 -7.38 -23.31 23.67
N ALA A 157 -8.42 -22.55 23.29
CA ALA A 157 -9.53 -23.03 22.48
C ALA A 157 -9.08 -23.39 21.06
N ALA A 158 -8.17 -22.63 20.45
CA ALA A 158 -7.63 -22.93 19.13
C ALA A 158 -6.81 -24.24 19.13
N ALA A 159 -5.96 -24.41 20.15
CA ALA A 159 -5.20 -25.64 20.35
C ALA A 159 -6.13 -26.85 20.60
N THR A 160 -7.25 -26.64 21.30
CA THR A 160 -8.22 -27.69 21.59
C THR A 160 -9.08 -28.04 20.37
N ALA A 161 -9.54 -27.04 19.60
CA ALA A 161 -10.30 -27.25 18.37
C ALA A 161 -9.49 -27.99 17.30
N SER A 162 -8.22 -27.62 17.12
CA SER A 162 -7.29 -28.34 16.24
C SER A 162 -7.13 -29.81 16.65
N ARG A 163 -7.05 -30.08 17.96
CA ARG A 163 -6.94 -31.44 18.53
C ARG A 163 -8.18 -32.30 18.28
N HIS A 164 -9.36 -31.69 18.15
CA HIS A 164 -10.61 -32.40 17.87
C HIS A 164 -11.00 -32.40 16.38
N GLY A 165 -10.14 -31.88 15.49
CA GLY A 165 -10.43 -31.76 14.06
C GLY A 165 -11.57 -30.80 13.74
N LEU A 166 -11.97 -29.94 14.71
CA LEU A 166 -12.97 -28.91 14.50
C LEU A 166 -12.29 -27.70 13.87
N ARG A 167 -12.89 -27.14 12.81
CA ARG A 167 -12.40 -25.92 12.17
C ARG A 167 -12.46 -24.79 13.19
N THR A 168 -11.30 -24.23 13.54
CA THR A 168 -11.19 -23.10 14.44
C THR A 168 -11.89 -21.89 13.80
N PRO A 169 -12.78 -21.17 14.52
CA PRO A 169 -13.30 -19.90 14.03
C PRO A 169 -12.12 -18.95 13.79
N THR A 170 -12.10 -18.32 12.63
CA THR A 170 -11.01 -17.42 12.25
C THR A 170 -11.09 -16.13 13.06
N GLY A 171 -9.96 -15.49 13.36
CA GLY A 171 -9.93 -14.22 14.12
C GLY A 171 -10.79 -13.09 13.55
N ARG A 172 -11.22 -13.18 12.28
CA ARG A 172 -12.23 -12.29 11.67
C ARG A 172 -13.59 -12.38 12.36
N ASP A 173 -13.98 -13.56 12.84
CA ASP A 173 -15.26 -13.78 13.52
C ASP A 173 -15.25 -13.22 14.97
N ALA A 174 -14.07 -13.16 15.60
CA ALA A 174 -13.88 -12.57 16.92
C ALA A 174 -13.68 -11.05 16.88
N ALA A 175 -13.06 -10.52 15.82
CA ALA A 175 -12.95 -9.08 15.57
C ALA A 175 -14.32 -8.41 15.37
N ALA A 176 -15.28 -9.13 14.76
CA ALA A 176 -16.67 -8.67 14.63
C ALA A 176 -17.38 -8.50 15.99
N ALA A 177 -17.02 -9.28 17.02
CA ALA A 177 -17.59 -9.16 18.36
C ALA A 177 -16.97 -8.03 19.20
N ARG A 178 -15.80 -7.49 18.80
CA ARG A 178 -15.17 -6.31 19.43
C ARG A 178 -15.51 -4.99 18.71
N ALA A 179 -16.22 -5.05 17.58
CA ALA A 179 -16.60 -3.88 16.78
C ALA A 179 -17.79 -3.07 17.33
N ASP A 180 -18.36 -3.45 18.49
CA ASP A 180 -19.38 -2.63 19.19
C ASP A 180 -18.78 -1.45 19.97
N ALA A 181 -17.46 -1.23 19.90
CA ALA A 181 -16.86 0.06 20.18
C ALA A 181 -16.80 0.87 18.88
N THR A 182 -17.71 1.85 18.79
CA THR A 182 -18.01 2.75 17.68
C THR A 182 -16.83 3.03 16.73
N PRO A 183 -16.87 2.57 15.46
CA PRO A 183 -15.98 3.08 14.44
C PRO A 183 -16.56 4.41 13.92
N ALA A 184 -15.75 5.47 13.97
CA ALA A 184 -16.04 6.71 13.27
C ALA A 184 -16.22 6.39 11.77
N THR A 185 -17.41 6.68 11.28
CA THR A 185 -17.83 6.50 9.89
C THR A 185 -17.00 7.41 8.98
N GLY A 186 -15.91 6.87 8.42
CA GLY A 186 -15.21 7.43 7.28
C GLY A 186 -15.55 6.61 6.06
N THR A 187 -16.51 7.08 5.26
CA THR A 187 -16.93 6.48 3.99
C THR A 187 -15.71 6.35 3.06
N VAL A 188 -15.13 5.16 2.97
CA VAL A 188 -14.14 4.79 1.97
C VAL A 188 -14.83 4.74 0.61
N GLY A 189 -14.78 5.87 -0.10
CA GLY A 189 -15.04 5.91 -1.52
C GLY A 189 -14.04 5.00 -2.24
N ALA A 190 -14.55 4.12 -3.09
CA ALA A 190 -13.75 3.25 -3.93
C ALA A 190 -12.88 4.09 -4.88
N TRP A 191 -11.59 4.23 -4.56
CA TRP A 191 -10.58 4.74 -5.47
C TRP A 191 -9.76 3.56 -5.98
N THR A 192 -10.22 2.99 -7.08
CA THR A 192 -9.50 1.97 -7.87
C THR A 192 -8.09 2.43 -8.22
N ALA A 193 -7.13 1.52 -8.08
CA ALA A 193 -5.74 1.57 -8.54
C ALA A 193 -5.39 2.73 -9.50
N TRP A 194 -4.57 3.67 -9.02
CA TRP A 194 -4.03 4.76 -9.81
C TRP A 194 -2.54 4.51 -10.04
N THR A 195 -2.16 4.19 -11.29
CA THR A 195 -0.75 4.17 -11.71
C THR A 195 -0.23 5.61 -11.85
N GLU A 196 1.08 5.79 -11.71
CA GLU A 196 1.80 7.09 -11.66
C GLU A 196 1.42 8.10 -12.78
N TRP A 197 0.91 7.63 -13.91
CA TRP A 197 0.47 8.44 -15.06
C TRP A 197 -0.79 9.29 -14.80
N SER A 198 -1.63 8.88 -13.86
CA SER A 198 -2.91 9.55 -13.62
C SER A 198 -2.80 10.78 -12.71
N VAL A 199 -1.77 10.83 -11.84
CA VAL A 199 -1.46 12.02 -11.04
C VAL A 199 -1.00 13.17 -11.95
N TRP A 200 -0.16 12.86 -12.94
CA TRP A 200 0.24 13.80 -14.00
C TRP A 200 -0.94 14.27 -14.86
N SER A 201 -1.89 13.38 -15.18
CA SER A 201 -3.06 13.71 -16.00
C SER A 201 -4.10 14.56 -15.26
N ALA A 202 -4.35 14.26 -13.98
CA ALA A 202 -5.22 15.08 -13.12
C ALA A 202 -4.60 16.47 -12.85
N TRP A 203 -3.27 16.55 -12.72
CA TRP A 203 -2.53 17.80 -12.56
C TRP A 203 -2.59 18.68 -13.83
N ASN A 204 -2.45 18.10 -15.03
CA ASN A 204 -2.62 18.83 -16.30
C ASN A 204 -4.08 19.31 -16.51
N ALA A 205 -5.06 18.53 -16.07
CA ALA A 205 -6.48 18.92 -16.14
C ALA A 205 -6.82 20.09 -15.19
N TRP A 206 -6.17 20.17 -14.02
CA TRP A 206 -6.43 21.21 -13.01
C TRP A 206 -5.64 22.51 -13.25
N THR A 207 -4.45 22.44 -13.84
CA THR A 207 -3.60 23.62 -14.13
C THR A 207 -3.95 24.36 -15.43
N GLY A 208 -4.94 23.88 -16.21
CA GLY A 208 -5.32 24.51 -17.48
C GLY A 208 -4.21 24.49 -18.55
N ALA A 209 -3.15 23.71 -18.34
CA ALA A 209 -2.13 23.47 -19.35
C ALA A 209 -2.67 22.43 -20.33
N ARG A 210 -3.21 22.90 -21.47
CA ARG A 210 -3.45 22.03 -22.61
C ARG A 210 -2.16 21.28 -22.94
N PRO A 211 -2.19 19.95 -23.12
CA PRO A 211 -1.06 19.25 -23.70
C PRO A 211 -0.77 19.89 -25.05
N CYS A 212 0.47 20.29 -25.29
CA CYS A 212 0.98 20.48 -26.65
C CYS A 212 1.02 19.09 -27.30
N HIS A 213 -0.14 18.57 -27.70
CA HIS A 213 -0.20 17.56 -28.74
C HIS A 213 0.08 18.28 -30.05
N GLU A 214 1.26 18.01 -30.58
CA GLU A 214 1.67 18.33 -31.93
C GLU A 214 0.61 17.83 -32.92
N THR A 215 -0.10 18.79 -33.52
CA THR A 215 -1.04 18.55 -34.60
C THR A 215 -0.28 18.28 -35.88
N ALA A 216 -0.38 17.05 -36.39
CA ALA A 216 -0.30 16.80 -37.83
C ALA A 216 -1.13 15.56 -38.16
N ASP A 217 -2.45 15.77 -38.24
CA ASP A 217 -3.34 14.89 -38.99
C ASP A 217 -3.33 15.35 -40.46
N VAL A 218 -2.82 14.51 -41.36
CA VAL A 218 -3.12 14.60 -42.79
C VAL A 218 -3.48 13.21 -43.28
N ARG A 219 -4.76 12.84 -43.13
CA ARG A 219 -5.43 11.95 -44.09
C ARG A 219 -6.04 12.79 -45.20
N ARG A 220 -5.54 12.66 -46.43
CA ARG A 220 -6.37 12.71 -47.64
C ARG A 220 -5.70 11.97 -48.81
N THR A 221 -6.31 10.84 -49.17
CA THR A 221 -6.75 10.46 -50.53
C THR A 221 -5.78 10.75 -51.68
N GLY A 222 -5.24 9.68 -52.30
CA GLY A 222 -4.35 9.77 -53.46
C GLY A 222 -5.02 10.18 -54.79
N PRO A 223 -4.24 10.19 -55.88
CA PRO A 223 -4.74 9.68 -57.15
C PRO A 223 -3.76 8.76 -57.90
N ARG A 224 -4.39 7.86 -58.67
CA ARG A 224 -3.87 6.91 -59.66
C ARG A 224 -2.75 7.49 -60.54
N ARG A 225 -1.58 6.83 -60.57
CA ARG A 225 -0.61 6.96 -61.67
C ARG A 225 -1.07 6.12 -62.86
N ARG A 226 -1.57 6.78 -63.92
CA ARG A 226 -1.60 6.22 -65.28
C ARG A 226 -0.29 6.59 -65.96
N HIS A 227 0.57 5.62 -66.23
CA HIS A 227 1.72 5.82 -67.11
C HIS A 227 1.23 5.80 -68.57
N HIS A 228 1.34 6.95 -69.23
CA HIS A 228 1.18 7.09 -70.67
C HIS A 228 2.39 6.49 -71.40
N ARG A 229 2.07 5.71 -72.44
CA ARG A 229 2.94 5.09 -73.44
C ARG A 229 3.54 6.17 -74.37
N PRO A 230 4.80 6.05 -74.84
CA PRO A 230 5.36 7.01 -75.79
C PRO A 230 4.82 6.77 -77.21
N ARG A 231 4.58 7.87 -77.94
CA ARG A 231 4.28 7.89 -79.38
C ARG A 231 5.59 7.67 -80.16
N HIS A 232 5.62 6.66 -81.02
CA HIS A 232 6.53 6.59 -82.15
C HIS A 232 5.87 7.22 -83.38
N LEU A 233 6.68 7.95 -84.16
CA LEU A 233 6.38 8.47 -85.48
C LEU A 233 6.05 7.34 -86.47
N SER A 234 5.14 7.61 -87.40
CA SER A 234 5.25 7.22 -88.82
C SER A 234 4.13 7.88 -89.63
N SER A 235 4.57 8.59 -90.69
CA SER A 235 3.87 9.06 -91.91
C SER A 235 2.68 10.00 -91.80
#